data_AF-A0A3N1SM21-F1
#
_entry.id   AF-A0A3N1SM21-F1
#
_cell.length_a   1.000
_cell.length_b   1.000
_cell.length_c   1.000
_cell.angle_alpha   90.00
_cell.angle_beta   90.00
_cell.angle_gamma   90.00
#
_symmetry.space_group_name_H-M   'P 1'
#
loop_
_entity.id
_entity.type
_entity.pdbx_description
1 polymer ?
#
loop_
_entity_poly.entity_id
_entity_poly.type
_entity_poly.pdbx_seq_one_letter_code
_entity_poly.pdbx_strand_id
1 'polypeptide(L)'
;MVSAVRLCWALDLPLPEQYTDLEARIGHRFKDQYSLAEVVAEARRIEGRDGPLSWNPGDALRSRLGDDAAAAYLERVALAA
;
A
#
# COMPACT_ATOMS: atom_id res chain seq x y z
N MET A 1 4.66 -4.78 3.92
CA MET A 1 4.56 -3.36 4.32
C MET A 1 4.98 -2.42 3.20
N VAL A 2 6.11 -2.67 2.51
CA VAL A 2 6.54 -1.89 1.32
C VAL A 2 5.43 -1.69 0.28
N SER A 3 4.77 -2.77 -0.16
CA SER A 3 3.67 -2.65 -1.15
C SER A 3 2.47 -1.83 -0.65
N ALA A 4 2.23 -1.81 0.66
CA ALA A 4 1.15 -1.00 1.24
C ALA A 4 1.52 0.50 1.24
N VAL A 5 2.78 0.85 1.50
CA VAL A 5 3.27 2.23 1.37
C VAL A 5 3.14 2.70 -0.08
N ARG A 6 3.61 1.90 -1.03
CA ARG A 6 3.51 2.22 -2.46
C ARG A 6 2.05 2.35 -2.94
N LEU A 7 1.15 1.50 -2.41
CA LEU A 7 -0.28 1.61 -2.68
C LEU A 7 -0.87 2.91 -2.13
N CYS A 8 -0.43 3.38 -0.95
CA CYS A 8 -0.86 4.67 -0.42
C CYS A 8 -0.49 5.80 -1.39
N TRP A 9 0.73 5.81 -1.94
CA TRP A 9 1.13 6.81 -2.93
C TRP A 9 0.34 6.72 -4.22
N ALA A 10 0.09 5.51 -4.73
CA ALA A 10 -0.76 5.30 -5.91
C ALA A 10 -2.21 5.77 -5.71
N LEU A 11 -2.66 5.91 -4.47
CA LEU A 11 -3.98 6.41 -4.08
C LEU A 11 -3.95 7.85 -3.54
N ASP A 12 -2.82 8.57 -3.67
CA ASP A 12 -2.59 9.91 -3.14
C ASP A 12 -2.89 10.05 -1.62
N LEU A 13 -2.68 8.97 -0.86
CA LEU A 13 -2.91 8.92 0.58
C LEU A 13 -1.64 9.37 1.35
N PRO A 14 -1.72 10.35 2.26
CA PRO A 14 -0.57 10.89 3.01
C PRO A 14 -0.16 10.01 4.20
N LEU A 15 -0.69 8.79 4.30
CA LEU A 15 -0.54 7.92 5.47
C LEU A 15 0.91 7.54 5.77
N PRO A 16 1.77 7.19 4.79
CA PRO A 16 3.15 6.78 5.09
C PRO A 16 3.92 7.84 5.87
N GLU A 17 3.81 9.11 5.46
CA GLU A 17 4.44 10.25 6.11
C GLU A 17 3.86 10.49 7.52
N GLN A 18 2.53 10.51 7.66
CA GLN A 18 1.85 10.69 8.95
C GLN A 18 2.26 9.63 9.99
N TYR A 19 2.36 8.37 9.57
CA TYR A 19 2.76 7.29 10.47
C TYR A 19 4.26 7.30 10.81
N THR A 20 5.10 7.78 9.89
CA THR A 20 6.54 7.96 10.16
C THR A 20 6.76 9.08 11.17
N ASP A 21 6.05 10.21 11.02
CA ASP A 21 6.09 11.30 12.00
C ASP A 21 5.59 10.87 13.38
N LEU A 22 4.55 10.03 13.41
CA LEU A 22 4.03 9.48 14.66
C LEU A 22 5.05 8.55 15.34
N GLU A 23 5.72 7.67 14.59
CA GLU A 23 6.80 6.82 15.11
C GLU A 23 7.91 7.66 15.73
N ALA A 24 8.34 8.73 15.05
CA ALA A 24 9.38 9.64 15.54
C ALA A 24 8.95 10.37 16.83
N ARG A 25 7.69 10.77 16.94
CA ARG A 25 7.15 11.49 18.12
C ARG A 25 6.96 10.60 19.34
N ILE A 26 6.48 9.37 19.13
CA ILE A 26 6.22 8.43 20.24
C ILE A 26 7.52 7.79 20.71
N GLY A 27 8.53 7.70 19.83
CA GLY A 27 9.81 7.05 20.13
C GLY A 27 9.69 5.53 20.30
N HIS A 28 8.56 4.95 19.87
CA HIS A 28 8.25 3.53 20.00
C HIS A 28 8.00 2.92 18.63
N ARG A 29 8.78 1.91 18.28
CA ARG A 29 8.67 1.19 17.00
C ARG A 29 7.56 0.14 17.03
N PHE A 30 6.97 -0.13 15.86
CA PHE A 30 5.94 -1.14 15.73
C PHE A 30 6.54 -2.55 15.78
N LYS A 31 6.60 -3.13 16.99
CA LYS A 31 7.50 -4.26 17.35
C LYS A 31 8.95 -3.82 17.15
N ASP A 32 9.81 -3.97 18.16
CA ASP A 32 11.19 -3.43 18.17
C ASP A 32 12.11 -3.79 16.97
N GLN A 33 11.63 -4.66 16.08
CA GLN A 33 12.32 -5.17 14.90
C GLN A 33 12.05 -4.36 13.61
N TYR A 34 11.01 -3.52 13.55
CA TYR A 34 10.63 -2.85 12.31
C TYR A 34 10.40 -1.35 12.52
N SER A 35 11.15 -0.51 11.79
CA SER A 35 10.86 0.93 11.70
C SER A 35 10.03 1.23 10.47
N LEU A 36 8.98 2.04 10.64
CA LEU A 36 8.19 2.56 9.53
C LEU A 36 9.03 3.44 8.60
N ALA A 37 9.98 4.21 9.14
CA ALA A 37 10.91 5.01 8.34
C ALA A 37 11.74 4.13 7.37
N GLU A 38 12.22 2.97 7.84
CA GLU A 38 12.97 2.02 7.01
C GLU A 38 12.10 1.43 5.89
N VAL A 39 10.85 1.09 6.21
CA VAL A 39 9.88 0.59 5.21
C VAL A 39 9.57 1.65 4.15
N VAL A 40 9.39 2.91 4.56
CA VAL A 40 9.14 4.03 3.64
C VAL A 40 10.36 4.29 2.75
N ALA A 41 11.57 4.24 3.31
CA ALA A 41 12.79 4.37 2.53
C ALA A 41 12.96 3.24 1.49
N GLU A 42 12.65 2.00 1.87
CA GLU A 42 12.63 0.85 0.96
C GLU A 42 11.63 1.05 -0.18
N ALA A 43 10.42 1.49 0.15
CA ALA A 43 9.38 1.77 -0.82
C ALA A 43 9.81 2.86 -1.82
N ARG A 44 10.47 3.94 -1.35
CA ARG A 44 10.98 5.01 -2.25
C ARG A 44 12.03 4.48 -3.21
N ARG A 45 12.93 3.62 -2.74
CA ARG A 45 13.98 3.04 -3.60
C ARG A 45 13.37 2.16 -4.70
N ILE A 46 12.39 1.35 -4.35
CA ILE A 46 11.66 0.50 -5.31
C ILE A 46 10.86 1.35 -6.29
N GLU A 47 10.15 2.38 -5.81
CA GLU A 47 9.40 3.31 -6.66
C GLU A 47 10.33 4.03 -7.66
N GLY A 48 11.51 4.47 -7.22
CA GLY A 48 12.50 5.09 -8.10
C GLY A 48 13.11 4.13 -9.12
N ARG A 49 13.18 2.84 -8.81
CA ARG A 49 13.73 1.80 -9.71
C ARG A 49 12.68 1.28 -10.69
N ASP A 50 11.50 0.95 -10.20
CA ASP A 50 10.46 0.21 -10.91
C ASP A 50 9.33 1.13 -11.41
N GLY A 51 9.34 2.41 -11.03
CA GLY A 51 8.29 3.37 -11.31
C GLY A 51 7.09 3.23 -10.37
N PRO A 52 6.00 3.99 -10.63
CA PRO A 52 4.78 3.92 -9.86
C PRO A 52 4.18 2.52 -9.74
N LEU A 53 3.64 2.18 -8.57
CA LEU A 53 2.94 0.91 -8.41
C LEU A 53 1.69 0.87 -9.31
N SER A 54 1.69 -0.03 -10.29
CA SER A 54 0.47 -0.39 -11.01
C SER A 54 -0.43 -1.26 -10.11
N TRP A 55 -1.68 -0.84 -9.92
CA TRP A 55 -2.66 -1.53 -9.08
C TRP A 55 -4.08 -1.40 -9.66
N ASN A 56 -4.89 -2.42 -9.45
CA ASN A 56 -6.33 -2.42 -9.64
C ASN A 56 -7.04 -2.91 -8.36
N PRO A 57 -8.17 -2.32 -7.95
CA PRO A 57 -8.97 -2.80 -6.81
C PRO A 57 -9.23 -4.31 -6.77
N GLY A 58 -9.34 -4.96 -7.94
CA GLY A 58 -9.52 -6.40 -8.05
C GLY A 58 -8.27 -7.25 -7.76
N ASP A 59 -7.06 -6.67 -7.70
CA ASP A 59 -5.80 -7.42 -7.56
C ASP A 59 -5.71 -8.17 -6.23
N ALA A 60 -6.21 -7.57 -5.13
CA ALA A 60 -6.28 -8.25 -3.84
C ALA A 60 -7.21 -9.48 -3.91
N LEU A 61 -8.35 -9.37 -4.58
CA LEU A 61 -9.28 -10.49 -4.76
C LEU A 61 -8.69 -11.54 -5.69
N ARG A 62 -8.06 -11.13 -6.79
CA ARG A 62 -7.41 -12.04 -7.74
C ARG A 62 -6.36 -12.91 -7.06
N SER A 63 -5.50 -12.30 -6.24
CA SER A 63 -4.42 -13.02 -5.54
C SER A 63 -4.90 -13.96 -4.42
N ARG A 64 -6.10 -13.75 -3.87
CA ARG A 64 -6.61 -14.52 -2.72
C ARG A 64 -7.73 -15.48 -3.05
N LEU A 65 -8.58 -15.13 -4.01
CA LEU A 65 -9.84 -15.79 -4.34
C LEU A 65 -9.96 -16.14 -5.83
N GLY A 66 -9.01 -15.72 -6.67
CA GLY A 66 -8.98 -16.00 -8.10
C GLY A 66 -9.64 -14.93 -8.97
N ASP A 67 -9.50 -15.10 -10.28
CA ASP A 67 -9.93 -14.13 -11.29
C ASP A 67 -11.44 -13.87 -11.29
N ASP A 68 -12.26 -14.92 -11.12
CA ASP A 68 -13.72 -14.80 -11.13
C ASP A 68 -14.23 -13.91 -9.99
N ALA A 69 -13.64 -14.04 -8.79
CA ALA A 69 -14.00 -13.21 -7.64
C ALA A 69 -13.60 -11.74 -7.86
N ALA A 70 -12.45 -11.50 -8.50
CA ALA A 70 -12.04 -10.15 -8.87
C ALA A 70 -12.96 -9.53 -9.92
N ALA A 71 -13.34 -10.30 -10.95
CA ALA A 71 -14.24 -9.85 -12.01
C ALA A 71 -15.63 -9.48 -11.46
N ALA A 72 -16.23 -10.35 -10.64
CA ALA A 72 -17.53 -10.09 -10.02
C ALA A 72 -17.52 -8.85 -9.11
N TYR A 73 -16.42 -8.62 -8.40
CA TYR A 73 -16.25 -7.41 -7.61
C TYR A 73 -16.15 -6.15 -8.47
N LEU A 74 -15.33 -6.18 -9.52
CA LEU A 74 -15.15 -5.04 -10.41
C LEU A 74 -16.45 -4.68 -11.14
N GLU A 75 -17.23 -5.67 -11.56
CA GLU A 75 -18.56 -5.48 -12.12
C GLU A 75 -19.49 -4.77 -11.12
N ARG A 76 -19.54 -5.25 -9.87
CA ARG A 76 -20.34 -4.62 -8.81
C ARG A 76 -19.93 -3.18 -8.51
N VAL A 77 -18.63 -2.89 -8.51
CA VAL A 77 -18.12 -1.53 -8.28
C VAL A 77 -18.48 -0.62 -9.45
N ALA A 78 -18.37 -1.09 -10.69
CA ALA A 78 -18.74 -0.31 -11.88
C ALA A 78 -20.24 0.02 -11.92
N LEU A 79 -21.10 -0.89 -11.46
CA LEU A 79 -22.55 -0.67 -11.34
C LEU A 79 -22.94 0.34 -10.25
N ALA A 80 -22.04 0.64 -9.31
CA ALA A 80 -22.28 1.52 -8.16
C ALA A 80 -21.71 2.94 -8.33
N ALA A 81 -21.05 3.22 -9.45
CA ALA A 81 -20.45 4.51 -9.80
C ALA A 81 -21.33 5.30 -10.77
#